data_AF-A0A957HJB9-F1
#
_entry.id   AF-A0A957HJB9-F1
#
_cell.length_a   1.000
_cell.length_b   1.000
_cell.length_c   1.000
_cell.angle_alpha   90.00
_cell.angle_beta   90.00
_cell.angle_gamma   90.00
#
_symmetry.space_group_name_H-M   'P 1'
#
loop_
_entity.id
_entity.type
_entity.pdbx_description
1 polymer ?
#
loop_
_entity_poly.entity_id
_entity_poly.type
_entity_poly.pdbx_seq_one_letter_code
_entity_poly.pdbx_strand_id
1 'polypeptide(L)'
;TVDDVVQLGIHNVRPNLVREIRSMGLHDLNIDQIVQLGIHNIRPDLIQQLQSTDLGPFDLDQIINMGIHNVTADFIKQMTAFGLPGLDAEELVTMRIHNVDPQFVSTVLEMNLPDVSAESLVTLRIHGVRPQFAERMQAVLGKGLTADDLVTMRIHGVSPKFAERMKAKMGESLTADDLIDMMVRGVPEESW
;
A
#
# COMPACT_ATOMS: atom_id res chain seq x y z
N THR A 1 15.80 3.88 35.59
CA THR A 1 15.89 3.03 36.79
C THR A 1 16.93 1.95 36.56
N VAL A 2 17.25 1.11 37.54
CA VAL A 2 18.09 -0.09 37.28
C VAL A 2 17.38 -1.01 36.29
N ASP A 3 16.07 -1.17 36.42
CA ASP A 3 15.25 -1.99 35.52
C ASP A 3 15.34 -1.49 34.07
N ASP A 4 15.28 -0.17 33.84
CA ASP A 4 15.41 0.40 32.50
C ASP A 4 16.78 0.08 31.88
N VAL A 5 17.87 0.17 32.66
CA VAL A 5 19.22 -0.16 32.17
C VAL A 5 19.34 -1.64 31.82
N VAL A 6 18.71 -2.50 32.62
CA VAL A 6 18.63 -3.94 32.33
C VAL A 6 17.84 -4.19 31.04
N GLN A 7 16.69 -3.55 30.84
CA GLN A 7 15.90 -3.68 29.61
C GLN A 7 16.70 -3.25 28.36
N LEU A 8 17.39 -2.11 28.42
CA LEU A 8 18.25 -1.65 27.33
C LEU A 8 19.35 -2.67 26.98
N GLY A 9 19.97 -3.27 28.00
CA GLY A 9 20.98 -4.31 27.81
C GLY A 9 20.42 -5.59 27.17
N ILE A 10 19.25 -6.05 27.62
CA ILE A 10 18.57 -7.24 27.08
C ILE A 10 18.24 -7.06 25.60
N HIS A 11 17.81 -5.86 25.20
CA HIS A 11 17.42 -5.55 23.83
C HIS A 11 18.56 -4.96 22.98
N ASN A 12 19.82 -5.16 23.41
CA ASN A 12 21.02 -4.78 22.66
C ASN A 12 21.04 -3.28 22.24
N VAL A 13 20.48 -2.41 23.08
CA VAL A 13 20.52 -0.98 22.85
C VAL A 13 21.91 -0.44 23.18
N ARG A 14 22.51 0.27 22.22
CA ARG A 14 23.86 0.84 22.38
C ARG A 14 23.84 2.07 23.30
N PRO A 15 24.84 2.25 24.19
CA PRO A 15 24.89 3.39 25.12
C PRO A 15 24.91 4.78 24.47
N ASN A 16 25.33 4.88 23.21
CA ASN A 16 25.34 6.13 22.44
C ASN A 16 24.07 6.39 21.63
N LEU A 17 23.18 5.40 21.47
CA LEU A 17 22.01 5.49 20.59
C LEU A 17 21.13 6.71 20.90
N VAL A 18 20.84 6.95 22.18
CA VAL A 18 20.02 8.10 22.63
C VAL A 18 20.64 9.44 22.23
N ARG A 19 21.96 9.56 22.30
CA ARG A 19 22.66 10.80 21.89
C ARG A 19 22.61 11.00 20.39
N GLU A 20 22.75 9.93 19.61
CA GLU A 20 22.66 9.97 18.15
C GLU A 20 21.25 10.38 17.69
N ILE A 21 20.20 9.75 18.24
CA ILE A 21 18.81 10.08 17.93
C ILE A 21 18.50 11.55 18.25
N ARG A 22 18.93 12.04 19.42
CA ARG A 22 18.76 13.46 19.79
C ARG A 22 19.49 14.42 18.86
N SER A 23 20.65 14.03 18.33
CA SER A 23 21.38 14.85 17.34
C SER A 23 20.67 14.94 15.98
N MET A 24 19.71 14.04 15.72
CA MET A 24 18.85 14.06 14.53
C MET A 24 17.55 14.88 14.75
N GLY A 25 17.43 15.60 15.87
CA GLY A 25 16.26 16.43 16.18
C GLY A 25 15.10 15.69 16.85
N LEU A 26 15.26 14.40 17.13
CA LEU A 26 14.26 13.59 17.85
C LEU A 26 14.50 13.71 19.36
N HIS A 27 13.64 14.50 20.00
CA HIS A 27 13.68 14.77 21.44
C HIS A 27 12.58 13.98 22.16
N ASP A 28 12.52 14.10 23.50
CA ASP A 28 11.47 13.50 24.34
C ASP A 28 11.27 11.98 24.23
N LEU A 29 12.38 11.27 23.99
CA LEU A 29 12.41 9.80 23.89
C LEU A 29 11.95 9.14 25.18
N ASN A 30 11.00 8.21 25.08
CA ASN A 30 10.66 7.31 26.19
C ASN A 30 11.46 6.00 26.11
N ILE A 31 11.52 5.27 27.24
CA ILE A 31 12.31 4.04 27.33
C ILE A 31 11.79 2.95 26.39
N ASP A 32 10.47 2.86 26.23
CA ASP A 32 9.82 1.85 25.38
C ASP A 32 10.21 2.04 23.93
N GLN A 33 10.17 3.27 23.41
CA GLN A 33 10.63 3.61 22.05
C GLN A 33 12.09 3.20 21.84
N ILE A 34 12.97 3.51 22.79
CA ILE A 34 14.39 3.15 22.70
C ILE A 34 14.57 1.63 22.66
N VAL A 35 13.81 0.91 23.48
CA VAL A 35 13.79 -0.56 23.49
C VAL A 35 13.25 -1.12 22.17
N GLN A 36 12.17 -0.55 21.62
CA GLN A 36 11.58 -0.95 20.34
C GLN A 36 12.59 -0.82 19.18
N LEU A 37 13.42 0.23 19.16
CA LEU A 37 14.50 0.35 18.17
C LEU A 37 15.47 -0.83 18.24
N GLY A 38 15.83 -1.26 19.46
CA GLY A 38 16.68 -2.43 19.68
C GLY A 38 16.02 -3.74 19.23
N ILE A 39 14.76 -3.97 19.65
CA ILE A 39 13.96 -5.16 19.31
C ILE A 39 13.82 -5.31 17.80
N HIS A 40 13.49 -4.23 17.11
CA HIS A 40 13.25 -4.23 15.66
C HIS A 40 14.50 -3.94 14.83
N ASN A 41 15.67 -3.88 15.46
CA ASN A 41 16.95 -3.64 14.80
C ASN A 41 16.96 -2.37 13.93
N ILE A 42 16.24 -1.33 14.37
CA ILE A 42 16.19 -0.03 13.70
C ILE A 42 17.45 0.74 14.06
N ARG A 43 18.23 1.07 13.04
CA ARG A 43 19.57 1.66 13.21
C ARG A 43 19.56 3.17 12.93
N PRO A 44 20.48 3.93 13.53
CA PRO A 44 20.60 5.38 13.31
C PRO A 44 20.71 5.81 11.84
N ASP A 45 21.32 4.99 10.98
CA ASP A 45 21.40 5.24 9.54
C ASP A 45 20.03 5.21 8.86
N LEU A 46 19.13 4.28 9.24
CA LEU A 46 17.76 4.27 8.75
C LEU A 46 17.01 5.53 9.21
N ILE A 47 17.15 5.92 10.48
CA ILE A 47 16.54 7.14 11.03
C ILE A 47 16.98 8.36 10.24
N GLN A 48 18.29 8.52 10.02
CA GLN A 48 18.86 9.61 9.26
C GLN A 48 18.36 9.62 7.80
N GLN A 49 18.32 8.46 7.16
CA GLN A 49 17.82 8.32 5.79
C GLN A 49 16.35 8.72 5.69
N LEU A 50 15.49 8.25 6.58
CA LEU A 50 14.06 8.59 6.59
C LEU A 50 13.85 10.09 6.82
N GLN A 51 14.56 10.69 7.77
CA GLN A 51 14.49 12.14 8.02
C GLN A 51 14.98 13.00 6.84
N SER A 52 15.78 12.44 5.94
CA SER A 52 16.25 13.14 4.74
C SER A 52 15.28 13.09 3.55
N THR A 53 14.15 12.40 3.69
CA THR A 53 13.13 12.32 2.63
C THR A 53 12.21 13.53 2.64
N ASP A 54 11.59 13.81 1.49
CA ASP A 54 10.68 14.95 1.31
C ASP A 54 9.31 14.78 2.02
N LEU A 55 9.01 13.59 2.57
CA LEU A 55 7.81 13.33 3.37
C LEU A 55 8.01 13.57 4.88
N GLY A 56 9.25 13.79 5.31
CA GLY A 56 9.55 14.11 6.69
C GLY A 56 9.18 15.56 7.08
N PRO A 57 9.41 15.96 8.35
CA PRO A 57 10.02 15.16 9.41
C PRO A 57 9.07 14.10 9.98
N PHE A 58 9.63 12.99 10.45
CA PHE A 58 8.88 11.94 11.13
C PHE A 58 9.16 11.96 12.63
N ASP A 59 8.17 11.63 13.46
CA ASP A 59 8.43 11.32 14.87
C ASP A 59 9.03 9.91 15.03
N LEU A 60 9.46 9.58 16.25
CA LEU A 60 10.12 8.30 16.50
C LEU A 60 9.16 7.11 16.37
N ASP A 61 7.87 7.27 16.69
CA ASP A 61 6.89 6.20 16.58
C ASP A 61 6.61 5.86 15.11
N GLN A 62 6.48 6.88 14.26
CA GLN A 62 6.40 6.73 12.80
C GLN A 62 7.64 6.03 12.24
N ILE A 63 8.85 6.41 12.68
CA ILE A 63 10.10 5.76 12.25
C ILE A 63 10.15 4.29 12.71
N ILE A 64 9.69 4.01 13.93
CA ILE A 64 9.59 2.64 14.42
C ILE A 64 8.65 1.82 13.55
N ASN A 65 7.44 2.34 13.29
CA ASN A 65 6.44 1.69 12.46
C ASN A 65 6.96 1.43 11.04
N MET A 66 7.55 2.45 10.40
CA MET A 66 8.18 2.35 9.10
C MET A 66 9.30 1.29 9.07
N GLY A 67 10.17 1.27 10.08
CA GLY A 67 11.24 0.28 10.19
C GLY A 67 10.73 -1.15 10.32
N ILE A 68 9.71 -1.38 11.13
CA ILE A 68 9.05 -2.69 11.30
C ILE A 68 8.50 -3.21 9.97
N HIS A 69 7.91 -2.32 9.18
CA HIS A 69 7.28 -2.65 7.90
C HIS A 69 8.19 -2.48 6.68
N ASN A 70 9.50 -2.31 6.89
CA ASN A 70 10.51 -2.15 5.82
C ASN A 70 10.21 -1.00 4.85
N VAL A 71 9.64 0.10 5.36
CA VAL A 71 9.57 1.37 4.62
C VAL A 71 10.96 2.01 4.64
N THR A 72 11.60 2.07 3.47
CA THR A 72 12.95 2.63 3.29
C THR A 72 12.88 4.00 2.62
N ALA A 73 13.93 4.82 2.77
CA ALA A 73 14.01 6.10 2.07
C ALA A 73 13.93 5.96 0.53
N ASP A 74 14.49 4.88 -0.03
CA ASP A 74 14.38 4.58 -1.46
C ASP A 74 12.94 4.24 -1.88
N PHE A 75 12.22 3.47 -1.05
CA PHE A 75 10.80 3.21 -1.27
C PHE A 75 9.99 4.51 -1.23
N ILE A 76 10.19 5.34 -0.21
CA ILE A 76 9.54 6.66 -0.11
C ILE A 76 9.77 7.47 -1.39
N LYS A 77 11.03 7.59 -1.84
CA LYS A 77 11.39 8.35 -3.04
C LYS A 77 10.72 7.81 -4.30
N GLN A 78 10.66 6.48 -4.48
CA GLN A 78 9.98 5.89 -5.63
C GLN A 78 8.47 6.15 -5.58
N MET A 79 7.86 6.02 -4.40
CA MET A 79 6.42 6.18 -4.24
C MET A 79 5.98 7.65 -4.39
N THR A 80 6.76 8.60 -3.86
CA THR A 80 6.48 10.04 -4.04
C THR A 80 6.66 10.48 -5.49
N ALA A 81 7.55 9.86 -6.24
CA ALA A 81 7.75 10.16 -7.67
C ALA A 81 6.51 9.85 -8.53
N PHE A 82 5.61 8.97 -8.08
CA PHE A 82 4.34 8.71 -8.76
C PHE A 82 3.30 9.83 -8.54
N GLY A 83 3.52 10.74 -7.58
CA GLY A 83 2.58 11.83 -7.30
C GLY A 83 1.20 11.36 -6.84
N LEU A 84 1.12 10.22 -6.16
CA LEU A 84 -0.14 9.64 -5.69
C LEU A 84 -0.86 10.58 -4.70
N PRO A 85 -2.16 10.87 -4.91
CA PRO A 85 -2.95 11.59 -3.93
C PRO A 85 -3.00 10.84 -2.59
N GLY A 86 -2.88 11.58 -1.49
CA GLY A 86 -3.01 11.06 -0.13
C GLY A 86 -1.80 10.28 0.40
N LEU A 87 -0.67 10.26 -0.31
CA LEU A 87 0.51 9.52 0.14
C LEU A 87 1.16 10.17 1.37
N ASP A 88 1.14 9.48 2.50
CA ASP A 88 1.84 9.84 3.74
C ASP A 88 2.58 8.62 4.35
N ALA A 89 3.14 8.79 5.56
CA ALA A 89 3.88 7.72 6.24
C ALA A 89 3.01 6.51 6.60
N GLU A 90 1.75 6.73 6.99
CA GLU A 90 0.83 5.66 7.35
C GLU A 90 0.40 4.87 6.11
N GLU A 91 0.10 5.58 5.01
CA GLU A 91 -0.17 4.95 3.71
C GLU A 91 1.01 4.13 3.19
N LEU A 92 2.24 4.63 3.31
CA LEU A 92 3.44 3.88 2.91
C LEU A 92 3.62 2.58 3.71
N VAL A 93 3.32 2.62 5.01
CA VAL A 93 3.33 1.43 5.87
C VAL A 93 2.23 0.45 5.43
N THR A 94 1.01 0.94 5.21
CA THR A 94 -0.13 0.13 4.75
C THR A 94 0.15 -0.52 3.40
N MET A 95 0.73 0.24 2.47
CA MET A 95 1.22 -0.26 1.18
C MET A 95 2.21 -1.40 1.35
N ARG A 96 3.19 -1.28 2.26
CA ARG A 96 4.13 -2.36 2.55
C ARG A 96 3.45 -3.60 3.13
N ILE A 97 2.54 -3.43 4.08
CA ILE A 97 1.76 -4.53 4.69
C ILE A 97 1.00 -5.32 3.62
N HIS A 98 0.43 -4.62 2.64
CA HIS A 98 -0.37 -5.22 1.57
C HIS A 98 0.42 -5.52 0.28
N ASN A 99 1.76 -5.49 0.35
CA ASN A 99 2.65 -5.79 -0.78
C ASN A 99 2.38 -4.91 -2.03
N VAL A 100 2.04 -3.65 -1.81
CA VAL A 100 2.01 -2.62 -2.85
C VAL A 100 3.43 -2.12 -3.07
N ASP A 101 4.03 -2.53 -4.19
CA ASP A 101 5.40 -2.18 -4.59
C ASP A 101 5.41 -1.18 -5.77
N PRO A 102 6.54 -0.51 -6.05
CA PRO A 102 6.62 0.47 -7.14
C PRO A 102 6.29 -0.11 -8.53
N GLN A 103 6.59 -1.39 -8.77
CA GLN A 103 6.27 -2.05 -10.04
C GLN A 103 4.77 -2.18 -10.24
N PHE A 104 4.04 -2.56 -9.20
CA PHE A 104 2.59 -2.64 -9.22
C PHE A 104 1.95 -1.27 -9.40
N VAL A 105 2.44 -0.24 -8.69
CA VAL A 105 1.94 1.13 -8.86
C VAL A 105 2.13 1.61 -10.29
N SER A 106 3.34 1.45 -10.86
CA SER A 106 3.61 1.80 -12.26
C SER A 106 2.63 1.11 -13.21
N THR A 107 2.40 -0.19 -13.02
CA THR A 107 1.52 -0.99 -13.88
C THR A 107 0.07 -0.50 -13.79
N VAL A 108 -0.44 -0.16 -12.60
CA VAL A 108 -1.81 0.35 -12.43
C VAL A 108 -1.94 1.76 -13.03
N LEU A 109 -0.94 2.63 -12.86
CA LEU A 109 -0.96 3.98 -13.43
C LEU A 109 -0.95 3.98 -14.96
N GLU A 110 -0.25 3.03 -15.60
CA GLU A 110 -0.27 2.85 -17.05
C GLU A 110 -1.67 2.54 -17.60
N MET A 111 -2.56 1.99 -16.78
CA MET A 111 -3.96 1.73 -17.17
C MET A 111 -4.81 3.00 -17.25
N ASN A 112 -4.31 4.14 -16.73
CA ASN A 112 -5.02 5.42 -16.73
C ASN A 112 -6.45 5.33 -16.15
N LEU A 113 -6.63 4.60 -15.05
CA LEU A 113 -7.89 4.58 -14.31
C LEU A 113 -8.13 5.97 -13.68
N PRO A 114 -9.38 6.45 -13.61
CA PRO A 114 -9.69 7.82 -13.21
C PRO A 114 -9.52 8.11 -11.70
N ASP A 115 -9.46 7.07 -10.86
CA ASP A 115 -9.60 7.14 -9.39
C ASP A 115 -8.43 6.50 -8.63
N VAL A 116 -7.20 6.56 -9.19
CA VAL A 116 -6.02 5.97 -8.53
C VAL A 116 -5.47 6.87 -7.42
N SER A 117 -5.51 6.35 -6.19
CA SER A 117 -4.88 6.88 -4.96
C SER A 117 -4.05 5.80 -4.23
N ALA A 118 -3.30 6.17 -3.19
CA ALA A 118 -2.61 5.21 -2.32
C ALA A 118 -3.57 4.16 -1.73
N GLU A 119 -4.69 4.62 -1.17
CA GLU A 119 -5.76 3.78 -0.61
C GLU A 119 -6.35 2.80 -1.65
N SER A 120 -6.61 3.28 -2.87
CA SER A 120 -7.14 2.44 -3.94
C SER A 120 -6.16 1.33 -4.33
N LEU A 121 -4.85 1.60 -4.36
CA LEU A 121 -3.81 0.62 -4.69
C LEU A 121 -3.72 -0.49 -3.63
N VAL A 122 -3.85 -0.10 -2.36
CA VAL A 122 -3.98 -1.04 -1.25
C VAL A 122 -5.22 -1.91 -1.42
N THR A 123 -6.36 -1.30 -1.71
CA THR A 123 -7.65 -2.00 -1.89
C THR A 123 -7.59 -3.00 -3.05
N LEU A 124 -7.01 -2.61 -4.19
CA LEU A 124 -6.76 -3.49 -5.34
C LEU A 124 -5.94 -4.73 -4.92
N ARG A 125 -4.88 -4.55 -4.10
CA ARG A 125 -4.07 -5.67 -3.60
C ARG A 125 -4.83 -6.57 -2.64
N ILE A 126 -5.56 -6.00 -1.68
CA ILE A 126 -6.35 -6.75 -0.69
C ILE A 126 -7.36 -7.67 -1.38
N HIS A 127 -8.03 -7.18 -2.42
CA HIS A 127 -9.05 -7.94 -3.16
C HIS A 127 -8.48 -8.76 -4.34
N GLY A 128 -7.15 -8.87 -4.44
CA GLY A 128 -6.50 -9.73 -5.43
C GLY A 128 -6.70 -9.28 -6.88
N VAL A 129 -6.91 -7.98 -7.11
CA VAL A 129 -6.96 -7.40 -8.46
C VAL A 129 -5.55 -7.41 -9.04
N ARG A 130 -5.33 -8.33 -9.98
CA ARG A 130 -4.06 -8.45 -10.73
C ARG A 130 -4.09 -7.55 -11.96
N PRO A 131 -2.96 -6.99 -12.40
CA PRO A 131 -2.88 -6.20 -13.62
C PRO A 131 -3.51 -6.87 -14.85
N GLN A 132 -3.25 -8.17 -15.05
CA GLN A 132 -3.80 -8.91 -16.20
C GLN A 132 -5.34 -9.03 -16.16
N PHE A 133 -5.94 -8.99 -14.96
CA PHE A 133 -7.39 -8.94 -14.84
C PHE A 133 -7.90 -7.55 -15.22
N ALA A 134 -7.29 -6.49 -14.67
CA ALA A 134 -7.68 -5.12 -14.96
C ALA A 134 -7.56 -4.78 -16.45
N GLU A 135 -6.45 -5.15 -17.10
CA GLU A 135 -6.24 -4.99 -18.54
C GLU A 135 -7.34 -5.67 -19.38
N ARG A 136 -7.69 -6.93 -19.04
CA ARG A 136 -8.75 -7.64 -19.76
C ARG A 136 -10.12 -7.02 -19.55
N MET A 137 -10.44 -6.59 -18.34
CA MET A 137 -11.71 -5.92 -18.07
C MET A 137 -11.79 -4.58 -18.79
N GLN A 138 -10.70 -3.80 -18.82
CA GLN A 138 -10.61 -2.56 -19.59
C GLN A 138 -10.74 -2.80 -21.09
N ALA A 139 -10.18 -3.89 -21.63
CA ALA A 139 -10.36 -4.24 -23.04
C ALA A 139 -11.82 -4.58 -23.40
N VAL A 140 -12.59 -5.13 -22.46
CA VAL A 140 -14.01 -5.46 -22.65
C VAL A 140 -14.92 -4.23 -22.49
N LEU A 141 -14.73 -3.48 -21.40
CA LEU A 141 -15.62 -2.40 -20.99
C LEU A 141 -15.19 -1.02 -21.52
N GLY A 142 -13.97 -0.90 -22.03
CA GLY A 142 -13.43 0.33 -22.58
C GLY A 142 -12.89 1.29 -21.52
N LYS A 143 -12.75 2.55 -21.93
CA LYS A 143 -12.24 3.63 -21.08
C LYS A 143 -13.34 4.10 -20.12
N GLY A 144 -12.97 4.34 -18.85
CA GLY A 144 -13.91 4.79 -17.81
C GLY A 144 -14.08 3.80 -16.66
N LEU A 145 -13.53 2.59 -16.78
CA LEU A 145 -13.46 1.64 -15.68
C LEU A 145 -12.65 2.23 -14.51
N THR A 146 -13.19 2.13 -13.31
CA THR A 146 -12.57 2.62 -12.08
C THR A 146 -11.80 1.52 -11.35
N ALA A 147 -10.95 1.88 -10.39
CA ALA A 147 -10.32 0.92 -9.49
C ALA A 147 -11.38 0.23 -8.61
N ASP A 148 -12.41 0.97 -8.17
CA ASP A 148 -13.54 0.42 -7.40
C ASP A 148 -14.34 -0.63 -8.18
N ASP A 149 -14.62 -0.38 -9.46
CA ASP A 149 -15.28 -1.36 -10.34
C ASP A 149 -14.52 -2.69 -10.37
N LEU A 150 -13.20 -2.63 -10.53
CA LEU A 150 -12.34 -3.82 -10.59
C LEU A 150 -12.35 -4.61 -9.28
N VAL A 151 -12.35 -3.91 -8.15
CA VAL A 151 -12.47 -4.49 -6.81
C VAL A 151 -13.82 -5.18 -6.66
N THR A 152 -14.91 -4.47 -6.96
CA THR A 152 -16.28 -4.97 -6.83
C THR A 152 -16.51 -6.19 -7.73
N MET A 153 -16.02 -6.15 -8.97
CA MET A 153 -16.01 -7.32 -9.87
C MET A 153 -15.28 -8.53 -9.26
N ARG A 154 -14.13 -8.31 -8.61
CA ARG A 154 -13.41 -9.40 -7.95
C ARG A 154 -14.17 -9.98 -6.76
N ILE A 155 -14.79 -9.13 -5.95
CA ILE A 155 -15.60 -9.54 -4.81
C ILE A 155 -16.78 -10.41 -5.27
N HIS A 156 -17.43 -10.04 -6.37
CA HIS A 156 -18.59 -10.77 -6.90
C HIS A 156 -18.23 -11.90 -7.89
N GLY A 157 -16.94 -12.16 -8.11
CA GLY A 157 -16.49 -13.28 -8.96
C GLY A 157 -16.72 -13.07 -10.46
N VAL A 158 -16.85 -11.82 -10.91
CA VAL A 158 -16.90 -11.50 -12.35
C VAL A 158 -15.58 -11.92 -12.99
N SER A 159 -15.64 -12.81 -13.98
CA SER A 159 -14.46 -13.26 -14.72
C SER A 159 -14.33 -12.55 -16.07
N PRO A 160 -13.12 -12.38 -16.61
CA PRO A 160 -12.95 -11.81 -17.96
C PRO A 160 -13.70 -12.60 -19.04
N LYS A 161 -13.75 -13.93 -18.93
CA LYS A 161 -14.49 -14.79 -19.86
C LYS A 161 -16.00 -14.51 -19.81
N PHE A 162 -16.53 -14.26 -18.62
CA PHE A 162 -17.93 -13.86 -18.45
C PHE A 162 -18.19 -12.49 -19.07
N ALA A 163 -17.32 -11.51 -18.79
CA ALA A 163 -17.41 -10.18 -19.36
C ALA A 163 -17.38 -10.20 -20.91
N GLU A 164 -16.45 -10.95 -21.51
CA GLU A 164 -16.33 -11.12 -22.96
C GLU A 164 -17.61 -11.69 -23.58
N ARG A 165 -18.22 -12.72 -22.95
CA ARG A 165 -19.50 -13.29 -23.42
C ARG A 165 -20.64 -12.28 -23.34
N MET A 166 -20.72 -11.50 -22.26
CA MET A 166 -21.76 -10.50 -22.12
C MET A 166 -21.58 -9.35 -23.11
N LYS A 167 -20.33 -8.96 -23.40
CA LYS A 167 -20.03 -7.95 -24.42
C LYS A 167 -20.49 -8.39 -25.81
N ALA A 168 -20.30 -9.67 -26.14
CA ALA A 168 -20.80 -10.23 -27.40
C ALA A 168 -22.33 -10.18 -27.55
N LYS A 169 -23.08 -10.16 -26.44
CA LYS A 169 -24.55 -10.17 -26.45
C LYS A 169 -25.16 -8.78 -26.34
N MET A 170 -24.58 -7.95 -25.49
CA MET A 170 -25.09 -6.63 -25.14
C MET A 170 -24.41 -5.51 -25.94
N GLY A 171 -23.29 -5.79 -26.61
CA GLY A 171 -22.55 -4.82 -27.40
C GLY A 171 -21.96 -3.71 -26.54
N GLU A 172 -21.86 -2.50 -27.11
CA GLU A 172 -21.19 -1.36 -26.48
C GLU A 172 -21.89 -0.79 -25.25
N SER A 173 -23.16 -1.15 -24.99
CA SER A 173 -23.88 -0.66 -23.81
C SER A 173 -23.56 -1.43 -22.53
N LEU A 174 -22.77 -2.50 -22.59
CA LEU A 174 -22.39 -3.26 -21.40
C LEU A 174 -21.54 -2.41 -20.44
N THR A 175 -21.96 -2.35 -19.18
CA THR A 175 -21.26 -1.64 -18.11
C THR A 175 -20.65 -2.58 -17.07
N ALA A 176 -19.83 -2.03 -16.17
CA ALA A 176 -19.35 -2.71 -14.98
C ALA A 176 -20.50 -3.19 -14.09
N ASP A 177 -21.44 -2.29 -13.80
CA ASP A 177 -22.63 -2.54 -12.99
C ASP A 177 -23.47 -3.70 -13.54
N ASP A 178 -23.67 -3.78 -14.86
CA ASP A 178 -24.41 -4.88 -15.47
C ASP A 178 -23.77 -6.25 -15.15
N LEU A 179 -22.45 -6.34 -15.22
CA LEU A 179 -21.73 -7.59 -14.92
C LEU A 179 -21.83 -7.96 -13.44
N ILE A 180 -21.71 -6.98 -12.57
CA ILE A 180 -21.81 -7.14 -11.11
C ILE A 180 -23.23 -7.61 -10.76
N ASP A 181 -24.25 -6.93 -11.26
CA ASP A 181 -25.66 -7.25 -11.01
C ASP A 181 -26.03 -8.66 -11.44
N MET A 182 -25.53 -9.13 -12.59
CA MET A 182 -25.78 -10.49 -13.05
C MET A 182 -25.18 -11.54 -12.11
N MET A 183 -23.98 -11.30 -11.57
CA MET A 183 -23.33 -12.21 -10.62
C MET A 183 -24.03 -12.18 -9.26
N VAL A 184 -24.42 -11.00 -8.77
CA VAL A 184 -25.14 -10.83 -7.49
C VAL A 184 -26.50 -11.54 -7.52
N ARG A 185 -27.22 -11.45 -8.65
CA ARG A 185 -28.53 -12.10 -8.81
C ARG A 185 -28.44 -13.61 -9.02
N GLY A 186 -27.22 -14.18 -9.05
CA GLY A 186 -26.98 -15.62 -9.12
C GLY A 186 -27.37 -16.22 -10.46
N VAL A 187 -27.33 -15.45 -11.56
CA VAL A 187 -27.67 -16.00 -12.87
C VAL A 187 -26.57 -16.98 -13.28
N PRO A 188 -26.87 -18.28 -13.44
CA PRO A 188 -25.84 -19.27 -13.79
C PRO A 188 -25.10 -18.88 -15.06
N GLU A 189 -23.80 -19.17 -15.12
CA GLU A 189 -22.93 -18.88 -16.27
C GLU A 189 -23.48 -19.45 -17.60
N GLU A 190 -24.35 -20.47 -17.52
CA GLU A 190 -25.00 -21.18 -18.62
C GLU A 190 -26.38 -20.64 -19.03
N SER A 191 -26.93 -19.65 -18.32
CA SER A 191 -28.32 -19.18 -18.53
C SER A 191 -28.48 -18.19 -19.69
N TRP A 192 -27.40 -17.94 -20.45
CA TRP A 192 -27.40 -17.03 -21.59
C TRP A 192 -26.64 -17.61 -22.76
#